data_AF-A0A763R221-F1
#
_entry.id   AF-A0A763R221-F1
#
_cell.length_a   1.000
_cell.length_b   1.000
_cell.length_c   1.000
_cell.angle_alpha   90.00
_cell.angle_beta   90.00
_cell.angle_gamma   90.00
#
_symmetry.space_group_name_H-M   'P 1'
#
loop_
_entity.id
_entity.type
_entity.pdbx_description
1 polymer ?
#
loop_
_entity_poly.entity_id
_entity_poly.type
_entity_poly.pdbx_seq_one_letter_code
_entity_poly.pdbx_strand_id
1 'polypeptide(L)'
;MTVSTWSGMAIADIPAEYFDEPFETWTGKLPALVLASTRTVPVSPYGQWRLASASCGGHREDIFPAAVLQLDIRPEMADVVRGIAGTAFTDEYLGYFESLPDAERRSILTDYSRYLGAAGLTCSEENLSLFSQDLYPLDATPANLHRLSSSAIEGEPESCRDGLVMFIIGPPDFPEC
;
A
#
# COMPACT_ATOMS: atom_id res chain seq x y z
N MET A 1 1.78 15.43 14.68
CA MET A 1 3.04 16.23 14.56
C MET A 1 3.47 16.22 13.11
N THR A 2 4.13 17.25 12.59
CA THR A 2 4.57 17.27 11.18
C THR A 2 5.78 16.37 10.98
N VAL A 3 5.77 15.55 9.93
CA VAL A 3 6.82 14.57 9.57
C VAL A 3 8.22 15.16 9.38
N SER A 4 8.30 16.49 9.25
CA SER A 4 9.56 17.25 9.23
C SER A 4 10.53 16.94 10.38
N THR A 5 10.04 16.47 11.54
CA THR A 5 10.90 16.10 12.68
C THR A 5 11.60 14.76 12.49
N TRP A 6 11.03 13.85 11.69
CA TRP A 6 11.47 12.47 11.54
C TRP A 6 12.16 12.18 10.21
N SER A 7 12.22 13.18 9.31
CA SER A 7 12.84 13.06 7.99
C SER A 7 14.26 12.45 8.07
N GLY A 8 14.49 11.40 7.28
CA GLY A 8 15.75 10.66 7.23
C GLY A 8 15.95 9.63 8.33
N MET A 9 15.06 9.55 9.34
CA MET A 9 15.14 8.52 10.38
C MET A 9 14.64 7.16 9.87
N ALA A 10 15.17 6.08 10.43
CA ALA A 10 14.66 4.74 10.16
C ALA A 10 13.29 4.56 10.79
N ILE A 11 12.37 3.91 10.07
CA ILE A 11 11.00 3.64 10.57
C ILE A 11 11.05 2.83 11.88
N ALA A 12 11.98 1.88 11.97
CA ALA A 12 12.18 1.05 13.16
C ALA A 12 12.66 1.82 14.41
N ASP A 13 13.21 3.02 14.25
CA ASP A 13 13.72 3.84 15.35
C ASP A 13 12.65 4.83 15.88
N ILE A 14 11.49 4.91 15.23
CA ILE A 14 10.41 5.82 15.60
C ILE A 14 9.43 5.09 16.54
N PRO A 15 9.07 5.68 17.70
CA PRO A 15 8.10 5.05 18.60
C PRO A 15 6.71 4.90 17.98
N ALA A 16 6.00 3.82 18.33
CA ALA A 16 4.72 3.45 17.75
C ALA A 16 3.63 4.53 17.93
N GLU A 17 3.68 5.30 19.01
CA GLU A 17 2.70 6.38 19.29
C GLU A 17 2.74 7.54 18.29
N TYR A 18 3.74 7.60 17.42
CA TYR A 18 3.85 8.61 16.36
C TYR A 18 3.26 8.16 15.01
N PHE A 19 2.80 6.91 14.91
CA PHE A 19 2.14 6.38 13.72
C PHE A 19 0.62 6.46 13.92
N ASP A 20 -0.05 7.25 13.09
CA ASP A 20 -1.51 7.36 13.10
C ASP A 20 -2.15 6.14 12.40
N GLU A 21 -3.27 5.63 12.92
CA GLU A 21 -4.02 4.51 12.31
C GLU A 21 -5.37 4.94 11.72
N PRO A 22 -5.85 4.27 10.65
CA PRO A 22 -5.11 3.50 9.64
C PRO A 22 -4.66 4.32 8.41
N PHE A 23 -3.86 3.71 7.53
CA PHE A 23 -3.30 4.29 6.29
C PHE A 23 -4.31 5.04 5.38
N GLU A 24 -5.60 4.74 5.47
CA GLU A 24 -6.65 5.25 4.59
C GLU A 24 -7.52 6.36 5.21
N THR A 25 -7.39 6.61 6.52
CA THR A 25 -8.31 7.50 7.26
C THR A 25 -8.31 8.95 6.77
N TRP A 26 -7.31 9.39 6.03
CA TRP A 26 -7.15 10.81 5.75
C TRP A 26 -8.15 11.39 4.74
N THR A 27 -8.65 10.59 3.80
CA THR A 27 -9.68 11.04 2.87
C THR A 27 -11.07 10.48 3.15
N GLY A 28 -11.16 9.44 4.00
CA GLY A 28 -12.42 8.73 4.23
C GLY A 28 -13.00 8.16 2.93
N LYS A 29 -12.12 7.77 1.99
CA LYS A 29 -12.48 7.26 0.68
C LYS A 29 -11.68 6.00 0.42
N LEU A 30 -12.39 4.92 0.14
CA LEU A 30 -11.82 3.65 -0.31
C LEU A 30 -12.37 3.29 -1.70
N PRO A 31 -11.56 2.64 -2.56
CA PRO A 31 -10.20 2.20 -2.31
C PRO A 31 -9.20 3.37 -2.34
N ALA A 32 -8.14 3.27 -1.54
CA ALA A 32 -7.06 4.26 -1.49
C ALA A 32 -5.79 3.73 -2.18
N LEU A 33 -4.97 4.64 -2.71
CA LEU A 33 -3.65 4.34 -3.22
C LEU A 33 -2.62 5.12 -2.41
N VAL A 34 -1.64 4.43 -1.86
CA VAL A 34 -0.55 5.06 -1.11
C VAL A 34 0.80 4.58 -1.62
N LEU A 35 1.78 5.48 -1.58
CA LEU A 35 3.19 5.14 -1.66
C LEU A 35 3.72 5.08 -0.23
N ALA A 36 4.29 3.94 0.17
CA ALA A 36 4.82 3.71 1.51
C ALA A 36 6.33 3.52 1.45
N SER A 37 7.06 4.20 2.33
CA SER A 37 8.46 3.94 2.63
C SER A 37 8.55 3.17 3.95
N THR A 38 9.07 1.95 3.88
CA THR A 38 9.08 1.00 4.99
C THR A 38 10.37 1.04 5.79
N ARG A 39 11.41 1.68 5.27
CA ARG A 39 12.75 1.69 5.86
C ARG A 39 13.11 3.01 6.50
N THR A 40 12.87 4.12 5.81
CA THR A 40 13.23 5.46 6.29
C THR A 40 12.15 6.46 5.96
N VAL A 41 12.04 7.52 6.76
CA VAL A 41 11.15 8.64 6.44
C VAL A 41 11.79 9.46 5.31
N PRO A 42 11.12 9.62 4.16
CA PRO A 42 11.71 10.37 3.05
C PRO A 42 12.01 11.82 3.41
N VAL A 43 13.14 12.31 2.92
CA VAL A 43 13.51 13.73 3.03
C VAL A 43 12.97 14.44 1.80
N SER A 44 11.74 14.92 1.89
CA SER A 44 11.08 15.60 0.77
C SER A 44 10.78 17.06 1.12
N PRO A 45 11.18 18.03 0.28
CA PRO A 45 10.80 19.43 0.43
C PRO A 45 9.35 19.70 0.00
N TYR A 46 8.72 18.78 -0.75
CA TYR A 46 7.46 19.01 -1.45
C TYR A 46 6.36 17.98 -1.13
N GLY A 47 6.74 16.78 -0.66
CA GLY A 47 5.82 15.71 -0.27
C GLY A 47 5.47 15.75 1.22
N GLN A 48 4.18 15.83 1.55
CA GLN A 48 3.69 15.64 2.92
C GLN A 48 3.59 14.15 3.24
N TRP A 49 4.75 13.49 3.38
CA TRP A 49 4.82 12.16 3.99
C TRP A 49 4.19 12.20 5.38
N ARG A 50 3.53 11.13 5.77
CA ARG A 50 2.89 10.95 7.09
C ARG A 50 3.33 9.65 7.71
N LEU A 51 3.54 9.64 9.02
CA LEU A 51 3.80 8.39 9.73
C LEU A 51 2.46 7.74 10.04
N ALA A 52 2.29 6.50 9.60
CA ALA A 52 1.07 5.76 9.84
C ALA A 52 1.31 4.28 10.00
N SER A 53 0.31 3.58 10.50
CA SER A 53 0.28 2.13 10.56
C SER A 53 -1.01 1.55 9.99
N ALA A 54 -0.94 0.32 9.52
CA ALA A 54 -2.09 -0.48 9.12
C ALA A 54 -2.08 -1.83 9.86
N SER A 55 -3.24 -2.26 10.33
CA SER A 55 -3.41 -3.60 10.89
C SER A 55 -3.46 -4.62 9.75
N CYS A 56 -2.49 -5.52 9.72
CA CYS A 56 -2.28 -6.48 8.63
C CYS A 56 -2.59 -7.92 9.03
N GLY A 57 -3.13 -8.15 10.23
CA GLY A 57 -3.45 -9.50 10.68
C GLY A 57 -4.65 -9.46 11.61
N GLY A 58 -5.79 -9.97 11.16
CA GLY A 58 -7.05 -9.94 11.91
C GLY A 58 -6.96 -10.50 13.34
N HIS A 59 -6.03 -11.44 13.60
CA HIS A 59 -5.82 -12.05 14.92
C HIS A 59 -4.43 -11.90 15.53
N ARG A 60 -3.43 -11.40 14.77
CA ARG A 60 -2.03 -11.36 15.22
C ARG A 60 -1.55 -10.00 15.70
N GLU A 61 -2.36 -8.96 15.61
CA GLU A 61 -1.93 -7.58 15.88
C GLU A 61 -0.65 -7.25 15.08
N ASP A 62 -0.55 -7.78 13.86
CA ASP A 62 0.57 -7.48 12.96
C ASP A 62 0.37 -6.06 12.43
N ILE A 63 1.07 -5.11 13.04
CA ILE A 63 1.03 -3.70 12.66
C ILE A 63 2.12 -3.44 11.63
N PHE A 64 1.75 -2.79 10.52
CA PHE A 64 2.68 -2.40 9.47
C PHE A 64 2.90 -0.88 9.50
N PRO A 65 3.98 -0.40 10.16
CA PRO A 65 4.31 1.02 10.20
C PRO A 65 5.07 1.46 8.94
N ALA A 66 4.73 2.63 8.42
CA ALA A 66 5.45 3.25 7.31
C ALA A 66 5.33 4.77 7.32
N ALA A 67 6.26 5.43 6.62
CA ALA A 67 6.00 6.77 6.12
C ALA A 67 5.19 6.63 4.82
N VAL A 68 4.01 7.22 4.74
CA VAL A 68 3.13 7.10 3.59
C VAL A 68 2.84 8.45 2.94
N LEU A 69 2.71 8.42 1.63
CA LEU A 69 2.25 9.51 0.80
C LEU A 69 1.02 9.03 0.04
N GLN A 70 -0.12 9.70 0.26
CA GLN A 70 -1.33 9.37 -0.47
C GLN A 70 -1.22 9.84 -1.93
N LEU A 71 -1.70 9.00 -2.83
CA LEU A 71 -1.67 9.21 -4.27
C LEU A 71 -3.11 9.30 -4.81
N ASP A 72 -3.31 10.20 -5.77
CA ASP A 72 -4.55 10.29 -6.53
C ASP A 72 -4.59 9.18 -7.56
N ILE A 73 -5.65 8.37 -7.54
CA ILE A 73 -5.87 7.29 -8.51
C ILE A 73 -6.28 7.90 -9.85
N ARG A 74 -5.63 7.47 -10.93
CA ARG A 74 -6.03 7.84 -12.30
C ARG A 74 -7.41 7.28 -12.62
N PRO A 75 -8.34 8.09 -13.18
CA PRO A 75 -9.68 7.62 -13.55
C PRO A 75 -9.67 6.38 -14.43
N GLU A 76 -8.70 6.25 -15.34
CA GLU A 76 -8.57 5.11 -16.24
C GLU A 76 -8.23 3.79 -15.52
N MET A 77 -7.67 3.87 -14.31
CA MET A 77 -7.34 2.72 -13.47
C MET A 77 -8.33 2.48 -12.33
N ALA A 78 -9.36 3.30 -12.21
CA ALA A 78 -10.30 3.24 -11.09
C ALA A 78 -10.98 1.86 -10.96
N ASP A 79 -11.37 1.24 -12.08
CA ASP A 79 -12.02 -0.07 -12.07
C ASP A 79 -11.04 -1.20 -11.71
N VAL A 80 -9.78 -1.10 -12.14
CA VAL A 80 -8.73 -2.06 -11.74
C VAL A 80 -8.46 -1.96 -10.25
N VAL A 81 -8.32 -0.74 -9.72
CA VAL A 81 -8.09 -0.51 -8.29
C VAL A 81 -9.27 -0.98 -7.44
N ARG A 82 -10.50 -0.71 -7.89
CA ARG A 82 -11.72 -1.23 -7.24
C ARG A 82 -11.79 -2.75 -7.31
N GLY A 83 -11.41 -3.36 -8.43
CA GLY A 83 -11.34 -4.81 -8.59
C GLY A 83 -10.35 -5.45 -7.64
N ILE A 84 -9.15 -4.87 -7.48
CA ILE A 84 -8.15 -5.34 -6.52
C ILE A 84 -8.66 -5.22 -5.09
N ALA A 85 -9.15 -4.04 -4.71
CA ALA A 85 -9.67 -3.82 -3.36
C ALA A 85 -10.90 -4.68 -3.04
N GLY A 86 -11.71 -5.01 -4.06
CA GLY A 86 -12.85 -5.94 -3.98
C GLY A 86 -12.47 -7.38 -4.26
N THR A 87 -11.18 -7.72 -4.16
CA THR A 87 -10.63 -9.08 -4.25
C THR A 87 -10.99 -9.85 -5.52
N ALA A 88 -11.24 -9.18 -6.65
CA ALA A 88 -11.70 -9.79 -7.91
C ALA A 88 -10.72 -10.78 -8.56
N PHE A 89 -9.53 -10.95 -7.98
CA PHE A 89 -8.53 -11.93 -8.38
C PHE A 89 -8.70 -13.29 -7.70
N THR A 90 -9.58 -13.42 -6.70
CA THR A 90 -9.82 -14.65 -5.96
C THR A 90 -11.28 -14.79 -5.54
N ASP A 91 -11.76 -16.04 -5.46
CA ASP A 91 -13.07 -16.36 -4.87
C ASP A 91 -12.96 -16.64 -3.35
N GLU A 92 -11.73 -16.67 -2.81
CA GLU A 92 -11.45 -16.96 -1.41
C GLU A 92 -11.72 -15.75 -0.51
N TYR A 93 -12.23 -16.01 0.70
CA TYR A 93 -12.43 -14.97 1.71
C TYR A 93 -11.10 -14.56 2.37
N LEU A 94 -10.67 -13.32 2.13
CA LEU A 94 -9.38 -12.81 2.64
C LEU A 94 -9.36 -12.41 4.11
N GLY A 95 -10.49 -12.35 4.81
CA GLY A 95 -10.53 -11.89 6.21
C GLY A 95 -9.80 -12.78 7.23
N TYR A 96 -9.22 -13.90 6.77
CA TYR A 96 -8.31 -14.75 7.55
C TYR A 96 -7.07 -15.14 6.72
N PHE A 97 -6.68 -14.31 5.75
CA PHE A 97 -5.59 -14.62 4.82
C PHE A 97 -4.33 -15.11 5.54
N GLU A 98 -3.94 -14.47 6.64
CA GLU A 98 -2.74 -14.80 7.40
C GLU A 98 -2.84 -16.16 8.12
N SER A 99 -4.07 -16.67 8.31
CA SER A 99 -4.36 -17.96 8.93
C SER A 99 -4.55 -19.10 7.92
N LEU A 100 -4.59 -18.78 6.62
CA LEU A 100 -4.75 -19.79 5.57
C LEU A 100 -3.49 -20.68 5.45
N PRO A 101 -3.66 -21.94 5.05
CA PRO A 101 -2.54 -22.82 4.70
C PRO A 101 -1.63 -22.21 3.64
N ASP A 102 -0.32 -22.49 3.71
CA ASP A 102 0.69 -21.96 2.76
C ASP A 102 0.37 -22.25 1.29
N ALA A 103 -0.30 -23.37 1.01
CA ALA A 103 -0.71 -23.71 -0.35
C ALA A 103 -1.79 -22.76 -0.89
N GLU A 104 -2.78 -22.43 -0.06
CA GLU A 104 -3.88 -21.52 -0.41
C GLU A 104 -3.35 -20.09 -0.55
N ARG A 105 -2.53 -19.63 0.41
CA ARG A 105 -1.88 -18.31 0.33
C ARG A 105 -1.08 -18.15 -0.96
N ARG A 106 -0.26 -19.15 -1.32
CA ARG A 106 0.50 -19.12 -2.58
C ARG A 106 -0.39 -19.11 -3.82
N SER A 107 -1.52 -19.80 -3.79
CA SER A 107 -2.49 -19.75 -4.89
C SER A 107 -3.03 -18.33 -5.07
N ILE A 108 -3.51 -17.72 -3.99
CA ILE A 108 -4.03 -16.35 -3.98
C ILE A 108 -2.99 -15.35 -4.49
N LEU A 109 -1.74 -15.43 -4.00
CA LEU A 109 -0.66 -14.54 -4.43
C LEU A 109 -0.28 -14.73 -5.90
N THR A 110 -0.41 -15.95 -6.42
CA THR A 110 -0.20 -16.25 -7.85
C THR A 110 -1.31 -15.62 -8.69
N ASP A 111 -2.56 -15.73 -8.25
CA ASP A 111 -3.71 -15.17 -8.95
C ASP A 111 -3.69 -13.64 -8.90
N TYR A 112 -3.32 -13.05 -7.75
CA TYR A 112 -3.07 -11.63 -7.60
C TYR A 112 -1.99 -11.13 -8.58
N SER A 113 -0.83 -11.82 -8.64
CA SER A 113 0.26 -11.46 -9.55
C SER A 113 -0.17 -11.53 -11.02
N ARG A 114 -0.98 -12.53 -11.39
CA ARG A 114 -1.55 -12.65 -12.74
C ARG A 114 -2.52 -11.51 -13.05
N TYR A 115 -3.35 -11.13 -12.08
CA TYR A 115 -4.30 -10.03 -12.21
C TYR A 115 -3.59 -8.69 -12.42
N LEU A 116 -2.53 -8.42 -11.64
CA LEU A 116 -1.67 -7.25 -11.83
C LEU A 116 -1.04 -7.23 -13.23
N GLY A 117 -0.48 -8.37 -13.67
CA GLY A 117 0.13 -8.50 -14.98
C GLY A 117 -0.83 -8.18 -16.13
N ALA A 118 -2.09 -8.61 -16.03
CA ALA A 118 -3.13 -8.31 -17.01
C ALA A 118 -3.45 -6.80 -17.08
N ALA A 119 -3.30 -6.07 -15.97
CA ALA A 119 -3.44 -4.61 -15.92
C ALA A 119 -2.15 -3.86 -16.31
N GLY A 120 -1.07 -4.57 -16.64
CA GLY A 120 0.25 -3.98 -16.93
C GLY A 120 0.94 -3.39 -15.69
N LEU A 121 0.65 -3.96 -14.52
CA LEU A 121 1.25 -3.63 -13.23
C LEU A 121 2.21 -4.73 -12.79
N THR A 122 3.17 -4.38 -11.94
CA THR A 122 4.15 -5.33 -11.40
C THR A 122 4.17 -5.36 -9.88
N CYS A 123 4.45 -6.53 -9.32
CA CYS A 123 4.80 -6.71 -7.92
C CYS A 123 5.89 -7.77 -7.83
N SER A 124 7.04 -7.41 -7.28
CA SER A 124 8.16 -8.31 -6.98
C SER A 124 7.84 -9.26 -5.84
N GLU A 125 8.55 -10.39 -5.76
CA GLU A 125 8.37 -11.35 -4.65
C GLU A 125 8.62 -10.71 -3.27
N GLU A 126 9.55 -9.74 -3.18
CA GLU A 126 9.82 -8.98 -1.96
C GLU A 126 8.58 -8.19 -1.52
N ASN A 127 7.99 -7.39 -2.40
CA ASN A 127 6.80 -6.61 -2.08
C ASN A 127 5.57 -7.51 -1.89
N LEU A 128 5.46 -8.60 -2.65
CA LEU A 128 4.35 -9.56 -2.56
C LEU A 128 4.29 -10.24 -1.18
N SER A 129 5.43 -10.35 -0.48
CA SER A 129 5.48 -10.84 0.89
C SER A 129 4.77 -9.93 1.92
N LEU A 130 4.47 -8.68 1.54
CA LEU A 130 3.75 -7.70 2.35
C LEU A 130 2.24 -7.75 2.13
N PHE A 131 1.75 -8.67 1.31
CA PHE A 131 0.33 -8.84 1.06
C PHE A 131 -0.39 -9.24 2.35
N SER A 132 -1.49 -8.53 2.64
CA SER A 132 -2.41 -8.87 3.74
C SER A 132 -3.85 -8.77 3.26
N GLN A 133 -4.79 -9.08 4.16
CA GLN A 133 -6.22 -8.93 3.91
C GLN A 133 -6.62 -7.53 3.39
N ASP A 134 -5.95 -6.46 3.84
CA ASP A 134 -6.33 -5.06 3.59
C ASP A 134 -5.26 -4.27 2.80
N LEU A 135 -4.03 -4.79 2.70
CA LEU A 135 -2.94 -4.18 1.94
C LEU A 135 -2.57 -5.02 0.72
N TYR A 136 -2.78 -4.45 -0.47
CA TYR A 136 -2.45 -5.08 -1.75
C TYR A 136 -1.18 -4.42 -2.35
N PRO A 137 0.01 -5.04 -2.20
CA PRO A 137 1.29 -4.44 -2.56
C PRO A 137 1.55 -4.44 -4.06
N LEU A 138 2.20 -3.37 -4.54
CA LEU A 138 2.76 -3.25 -5.88
C LEU A 138 4.15 -2.63 -5.82
N ASP A 139 4.95 -2.83 -6.86
CA ASP A 139 6.26 -2.17 -6.93
C ASP A 139 6.10 -0.67 -7.11
N ALA A 140 6.86 0.12 -6.36
CA ALA A 140 6.98 1.56 -6.54
C ALA A 140 7.84 1.94 -7.76
N THR A 141 7.63 1.26 -8.89
CA THR A 141 8.35 1.57 -10.14
C THR A 141 7.78 2.83 -10.80
N PRO A 142 8.58 3.58 -11.57
CA PRO A 142 8.06 4.69 -12.36
C PRO A 142 6.91 4.29 -13.29
N ALA A 143 6.91 3.04 -13.80
CA ALA A 143 5.87 2.52 -14.66
C ALA A 143 4.53 2.33 -13.91
N ASN A 144 4.56 1.71 -12.73
CA ASN A 144 3.37 1.54 -11.90
C ASN A 144 2.83 2.88 -11.41
N LEU A 145 3.70 3.76 -10.93
CA LEU A 145 3.33 5.11 -10.48
C LEU A 145 2.67 5.91 -11.61
N HIS A 146 3.29 5.95 -12.80
CA HIS A 146 2.71 6.63 -13.95
C HIS A 146 1.38 6.00 -14.39
N ARG A 147 1.22 4.68 -14.26
CA ARG A 147 -0.03 4.02 -14.66
C ARG A 147 -1.15 4.30 -13.66
N LEU A 148 -0.87 4.21 -12.36
CA LEU A 148 -1.89 4.27 -11.31
C LEU A 148 -2.19 5.68 -10.80
N SER A 149 -1.22 6.59 -10.84
CA SER A 149 -1.35 7.89 -10.18
C SER A 149 -1.24 9.09 -11.13
N SER A 150 -2.09 10.09 -10.90
CA SER A 150 -2.01 11.42 -11.51
C SER A 150 -1.21 12.41 -10.67
N SER A 151 -0.80 12.04 -9.45
CA SER A 151 -0.05 12.91 -8.55
C SER A 151 1.33 13.20 -9.10
N ALA A 152 1.74 14.46 -9.03
CA ALA A 152 3.09 14.88 -9.35
C ALA A 152 4.03 14.45 -8.20
N ILE A 153 4.73 13.34 -8.38
CA ILE A 153 5.80 12.92 -7.47
C ILE A 153 7.08 13.59 -7.95
N GLU A 154 7.18 14.90 -7.73
CA GLU A 154 8.34 15.68 -8.16
C GLU A 154 9.55 15.33 -7.29
N GLY A 155 10.53 14.65 -7.90
CA GLY A 155 11.91 14.64 -7.39
C GLY A 155 12.08 14.02 -5.99
N GLU A 156 11.29 13.02 -5.62
CA GLU A 156 11.60 12.21 -4.45
C GLU A 156 13.03 11.65 -4.62
N PRO A 157 13.95 11.95 -3.68
CA PRO A 157 15.37 11.79 -3.92
C PRO A 157 15.69 10.32 -4.20
N GLU A 158 16.67 10.06 -5.07
CA GLU A 158 17.16 8.70 -5.37
C GLU A 158 17.50 7.89 -4.11
N SER A 159 17.76 8.57 -2.97
CA SER A 159 17.97 8.00 -1.65
C SER A 159 16.77 7.26 -1.05
N CYS A 160 15.56 7.44 -1.58
CA CYS A 160 14.35 6.78 -1.09
C CYS A 160 13.97 5.53 -1.89
N ARG A 161 14.68 5.17 -2.97
CA ARG A 161 14.29 4.00 -3.79
C ARG A 161 14.32 2.68 -3.02
N ASP A 162 15.17 2.57 -2.02
CA ASP A 162 15.27 1.36 -1.21
C ASP A 162 14.13 1.32 -0.16
N GLY A 163 13.21 0.35 -0.34
CA GLY A 163 12.10 0.13 0.59
C GLY A 163 10.82 0.91 0.28
N LEU A 164 10.66 1.39 -0.96
CA LEU A 164 9.37 1.92 -1.42
C LEU A 164 8.48 0.81 -1.98
N VAL A 165 7.23 0.82 -1.54
CA VAL A 165 6.16 -0.06 -2.00
C VAL A 165 4.90 0.76 -2.20
N MET A 166 4.11 0.43 -3.21
CA MET A 166 2.78 1.00 -3.38
C MET A 166 1.77 0.05 -2.76
N PHE A 167 0.74 0.58 -2.10
CA PHE A 167 -0.39 -0.23 -1.65
C PHE A 167 -1.67 0.31 -2.24
N ILE A 168 -2.48 -0.59 -2.80
CA ILE A 168 -3.92 -0.40 -2.90
C ILE A 168 -4.51 -0.87 -1.57
N ILE A 169 -5.38 -0.06 -0.98
CA ILE A 169 -6.03 -0.35 0.29
C ILE A 169 -7.52 -0.52 0.03
N GLY A 170 -8.08 -1.61 0.56
CA GLY A 170 -9.49 -1.96 0.47
C GLY A 170 -10.12 -2.14 1.85
N PRO A 171 -11.37 -2.65 1.91
CA PRO A 171 -12.27 -2.90 0.79
C PRO A 171 -12.75 -1.58 0.15
N PRO A 172 -13.24 -1.57 -1.10
CA PRO A 172 -13.83 -0.36 -1.69
C PRO A 172 -15.02 0.10 -0.84
N ASP A 173 -15.24 1.41 -0.74
CA ASP A 173 -16.47 1.91 -0.15
C ASP A 173 -17.66 1.26 -0.87
N PHE A 174 -18.58 0.67 -0.11
CA PHE A 174 -19.84 0.20 -0.67
C PHE A 174 -20.49 1.40 -1.38
N PRO A 175 -21.00 1.26 -2.62
CA PRO A 175 -21.83 2.32 -3.18
C PRO A 175 -22.98 2.59 -2.20
N GLU A 176 -23.20 3.86 -1.88
CA GLU A 176 -24.44 4.26 -1.21
C GLU A 176 -25.61 3.73 -2.07
N CYS A 177 -26.39 2.80 -1.49
CA CYS A 177 -27.58 2.22 -2.11
C CYS A 177 -28.61 3.29 -2.51
#